data_AF-A0A938ICZ2-F1
#
_entry.id   AF-A0A938ICZ2-F1
#
_cell.length_a   1.000
_cell.length_b   1.000
_cell.length_c   1.000
_cell.angle_alpha   90.00
_cell.angle_beta   90.00
_cell.angle_gamma   90.00
#
_symmetry.space_group_name_H-M   'P 1'
#
loop_
_entity.id
_entity.type
_entity.pdbx_description
1 polymer ?
#
loop_
_entity_poly.entity_id
_entity_poly.type
_entity_poly.pdbx_seq_one_letter_code
_entity_poly.pdbx_strand_id
1 'polypeptide(L)'
;MSHDSLPALALLLAAGTCAPGADGRPGEPAAAPAQTAQPVGSAAPVAAPVPSAELPAQDELAALRATLAVRDAEIRKLKQELSVEQLRRYERERQWLEYNRWLARLPLGEAGRNLVFPLDPSLIPPESQPSFEPQSKPAPAPPAPEVVRAAEFVSRLNALLWSDGIRDLSVLEGGRVGPDLLRPAWIGPVVLRRVDGEGRLAGSLFADRMRLECSRAARTVTLVLESGYEQVEGSRTAFEPTGRRILLPLVDPDRWLEGCPELFAADQQLSARDDGLWDRARVKQALNQLLAADAAGGYWQIKDIGGIRGAALHDVQLLALDASGRMQRLAFCDTLTLRASLSGVELSLRDGAVVRDGRKAPFPEGRMRIVLPQAEAGAFRAARIPGFAEPDLLPALVPDAGAPTAQE
;
A
#
# COMPACT_ATOMS: atom_id res chain seq x y z
N MET A 1 44.55 -17.70 10.65
CA MET A 1 44.71 -16.24 10.47
C MET A 1 43.58 -15.80 9.55
N SER A 2 42.30 -15.92 9.92
CA SER A 2 41.58 -15.29 11.04
C SER A 2 41.53 -13.78 10.85
N HIS A 3 40.46 -13.27 10.25
CA HIS A 3 39.71 -12.11 10.72
C HIS A 3 38.34 -12.07 10.03
N ASP A 4 37.39 -12.76 10.66
CA ASP A 4 35.96 -12.44 10.62
C ASP A 4 35.73 -11.09 11.29
N SER A 5 34.86 -10.25 10.72
CA SER A 5 34.22 -9.13 11.42
C SER A 5 32.94 -8.73 10.69
N LEU A 6 31.82 -9.32 11.11
CA LEU A 6 30.46 -8.81 10.90
C LEU A 6 30.07 -7.97 12.12
N PRO A 7 29.46 -6.78 11.96
CA PRO A 7 28.74 -6.16 13.06
C PRO A 7 27.28 -6.64 13.09
N ALA A 8 26.92 -7.18 14.24
CA ALA A 8 25.55 -7.49 14.64
C ALA A 8 24.75 -6.19 14.85
N LEU A 9 23.54 -6.15 14.30
CA LEU A 9 22.52 -5.17 14.67
C LEU A 9 21.22 -5.94 14.95
N ALA A 10 21.13 -6.41 16.19
CA ALA A 10 19.91 -6.94 16.79
C ALA A 10 19.23 -5.81 17.56
N LEU A 11 17.98 -5.51 17.23
CA LEU A 11 17.12 -4.70 18.11
C LEU A 11 15.65 -5.12 17.97
N LEU A 12 15.24 -5.94 18.94
CA LEU A 12 14.00 -5.92 19.71
C LEU A 12 12.76 -5.26 19.07
N LEU A 13 11.82 -6.10 18.65
CA LEU A 13 10.39 -5.84 18.80
C LEU A 13 9.74 -7.04 19.48
N ALA A 14 9.42 -6.87 20.76
CA ALA A 14 8.70 -7.82 21.57
C ALA A 14 7.25 -7.94 21.07
N ALA A 15 6.86 -9.15 20.67
CA ALA A 15 5.47 -9.50 20.42
C ALA A 15 4.75 -9.71 21.76
N GLY A 16 3.88 -8.77 22.13
CA GLY A 16 2.94 -8.94 23.23
C GLY A 16 1.85 -9.93 22.84
N THR A 17 1.94 -11.15 23.36
CA THR A 17 0.88 -12.16 23.28
C THR A 17 -0.24 -11.80 24.26
N CYS A 18 -1.40 -11.37 23.76
CA CYS A 18 -2.62 -11.29 24.56
C CYS A 18 -3.32 -12.65 24.55
N ALA A 19 -3.30 -13.34 25.69
CA ALA A 19 -4.20 -14.45 26.00
C ALA A 19 -5.48 -13.91 26.69
N PRO A 20 -6.63 -14.60 26.57
CA PRO A 20 -7.90 -14.16 27.16
C PRO A 20 -8.07 -14.71 28.60
N GLY A 21 -8.37 -13.84 29.57
CA GLY A 21 -9.02 -14.20 30.84
C GLY A 21 -10.36 -13.48 30.90
N ALA A 22 -11.51 -14.15 30.96
CA ALA A 22 -12.06 -14.99 32.03
C ALA A 22 -12.46 -14.17 33.27
N ASP A 23 -13.76 -13.81 33.26
CA ASP A 23 -14.71 -13.64 34.37
C ASP A 23 -14.21 -13.38 35.80
N GLY A 24 -14.66 -12.24 36.36
CA GLY A 24 -14.54 -11.94 37.79
C GLY A 24 -15.33 -10.71 38.23
N ARG A 25 -16.59 -10.95 38.63
CA ARG A 25 -17.53 -10.17 39.48
C ARG A 25 -17.11 -8.77 39.99
N PRO A 26 -18.02 -7.76 39.96
CA PRO A 26 -17.83 -6.51 40.70
C PRO A 26 -18.23 -6.67 42.18
N GLY A 27 -17.27 -6.45 43.07
CA GLY A 27 -17.49 -6.22 44.50
C GLY A 27 -17.67 -4.73 44.80
N GLU A 28 -18.85 -4.41 45.35
CA GLU A 28 -19.06 -3.59 46.55
C GLU A 28 -18.06 -2.43 46.83
N PRO A 29 -18.48 -1.16 46.67
CA PRO A 29 -17.74 -0.03 47.22
C PRO A 29 -18.08 0.19 48.70
N ALA A 30 -17.05 0.05 49.53
CA ALA A 30 -17.05 0.38 50.94
C ALA A 30 -17.17 1.90 51.19
N ALA A 31 -17.91 2.21 52.24
CA ALA A 31 -18.16 3.52 52.80
C ALA A 31 -16.92 4.13 53.51
N ALA A 32 -16.87 5.47 53.54
CA ALA A 32 -16.55 6.36 54.68
C ALA A 32 -15.94 7.70 54.19
N PRO A 33 -15.87 8.76 55.01
CA PRO A 33 -16.97 9.33 55.78
C PRO A 33 -17.07 10.87 55.64
N ALA A 34 -18.24 11.37 56.05
CA ALA A 34 -18.54 12.68 56.64
C ALA A 34 -17.47 13.80 56.62
N GLN A 35 -17.82 14.92 55.97
CA GLN A 35 -17.52 16.25 56.52
C GLN A 35 -18.78 17.11 56.56
N THR A 36 -19.16 17.38 57.80
CA THR A 36 -20.08 18.39 58.32
C THR A 36 -19.63 19.80 57.93
N ALA A 37 -20.52 20.55 57.28
CA ALA A 37 -20.57 22.00 57.38
C ALA A 37 -22.03 22.44 57.33
N GLN A 38 -22.45 23.10 58.41
CA GLN A 38 -23.81 23.60 58.67
C GLN A 38 -23.76 25.16 58.60
N PRO A 39 -24.87 25.91 58.79
CA PRO A 39 -25.53 26.63 57.70
C PRO A 39 -25.67 28.15 57.97
N VAL A 40 -25.90 28.97 56.94
CA VAL A 40 -26.62 30.26 57.08
C VAL A 40 -27.28 30.61 55.75
N GLY A 41 -28.58 30.95 55.75
CA GLY A 41 -29.18 31.64 54.61
C GLY A 41 -30.60 31.21 54.26
N SER A 42 -31.52 31.43 55.18
CA SER A 42 -32.97 31.36 54.96
C SER A 42 -33.44 32.35 53.89
N ALA A 43 -34.06 31.85 52.81
CA ALA A 43 -35.08 32.58 52.04
C ALA A 43 -36.08 31.60 51.42
N ALA A 44 -37.35 31.95 51.57
CA ALA A 44 -38.54 31.14 51.34
C ALA A 44 -38.81 30.76 49.86
N PRO A 45 -39.70 29.78 49.62
CA PRO A 45 -39.86 29.13 48.33
C PRO A 45 -40.91 29.84 47.46
N VAL A 46 -40.61 29.98 46.17
CA VAL A 46 -41.63 30.16 45.13
C VAL A 46 -41.51 28.95 44.21
N ALA A 47 -42.32 27.94 44.49
CA ALA A 47 -42.46 26.76 43.67
C ALA A 47 -43.11 27.16 42.34
N ALA A 48 -42.29 27.30 41.30
CA ALA A 48 -42.78 27.23 39.94
C ALA A 48 -43.16 25.77 39.64
N PRO A 49 -44.34 25.49 39.07
CA PRO A 49 -44.69 24.15 38.63
C PRO A 49 -43.71 23.74 37.52
N VAL A 50 -42.84 22.77 37.82
CA VAL A 50 -42.10 22.04 36.80
C VAL A 50 -43.16 21.32 35.96
N PRO A 51 -43.28 21.58 34.65
CA PRO A 51 -44.17 20.82 33.81
C PRO A 51 -43.70 19.37 33.85
N SER A 52 -44.54 18.51 34.42
CA SER A 52 -44.42 17.07 34.31
C SER A 52 -44.40 16.71 32.82
N ALA A 53 -43.20 16.59 32.25
CA ALA A 53 -43.01 16.08 30.91
C ALA A 53 -43.45 14.62 30.93
N GLU A 54 -44.64 14.39 30.39
CA GLU A 54 -45.30 13.11 30.21
C GLU A 54 -44.38 12.15 29.44
N LEU A 55 -43.85 11.17 30.17
CA LEU A 55 -43.27 9.88 29.76
C LEU A 55 -43.40 9.51 28.25
N PRO A 56 -42.46 9.92 27.36
CA PRO A 56 -42.30 9.29 26.05
C PRO A 56 -41.40 8.04 26.10
N ALA A 57 -40.81 7.73 27.27
CA ALA A 57 -39.80 6.69 27.41
C ALA A 57 -40.34 5.25 27.25
N GLN A 58 -41.63 5.00 27.45
CA GLN A 58 -42.19 3.65 27.34
C GLN A 58 -42.40 3.21 25.88
N ASP A 59 -42.81 4.13 25.01
CA ASP A 59 -43.03 3.86 23.59
C ASP A 59 -41.69 3.67 22.86
N GLU A 60 -40.66 4.45 23.19
CA GLU A 60 -39.31 4.28 22.66
C GLU A 60 -38.70 2.93 23.07
N LEU A 61 -38.88 2.52 24.33
CA LEU A 61 -38.43 1.21 24.80
C LEU A 61 -39.16 0.06 24.11
N ALA A 62 -40.46 0.21 23.81
CA ALA A 62 -41.23 -0.78 23.05
C ALA A 62 -40.72 -0.88 21.60
N ALA A 63 -40.45 0.25 20.95
CA ALA A 63 -39.91 0.30 19.59
C ALA A 63 -38.50 -0.33 19.49
N LEU A 64 -37.62 -0.07 20.47
CA LEU A 64 -36.29 -0.68 20.54
C LEU A 64 -36.37 -2.19 20.75
N ARG A 65 -37.27 -2.68 21.61
CA ARG A 65 -37.49 -4.12 21.82
C ARG A 65 -38.00 -4.81 20.55
N ALA A 66 -38.91 -4.18 19.82
CA ALA A 66 -39.38 -4.69 18.53
C ALA A 66 -38.24 -4.77 17.50
N THR A 67 -37.39 -3.74 17.44
CA THR A 67 -36.23 -3.72 16.54
C THR A 67 -35.21 -4.82 16.88
N LEU A 68 -34.92 -5.03 18.17
CA LEU A 68 -34.03 -6.11 18.61
C LEU A 68 -34.60 -7.49 18.26
N ALA A 69 -35.90 -7.72 18.46
CA ALA A 69 -36.55 -8.98 18.11
C ALA A 69 -36.44 -9.31 16.61
N VAL A 70 -36.57 -8.30 15.74
CA VAL A 70 -36.38 -8.46 14.28
C VAL A 70 -34.93 -8.83 13.97
N ARG A 71 -33.95 -8.14 14.57
CA ARG A 71 -32.52 -8.44 14.36
C ARG A 71 -32.12 -9.81 14.89
N ASP A 72 -32.67 -10.25 16.02
CA ASP A 72 -32.43 -11.58 16.56
C ASP A 72 -33.05 -12.69 15.70
N ALA A 73 -34.18 -12.42 15.04
CA ALA A 73 -34.75 -13.33 14.05
C ALA A 73 -33.85 -13.44 12.80
N GLU A 74 -33.33 -12.31 12.32
CA GLU A 74 -32.41 -12.25 11.18
C GLU A 74 -31.08 -12.98 11.49
N ILE A 75 -30.49 -12.76 12.66
CA ILE A 75 -29.27 -13.44 13.10
C ILE A 75 -29.50 -14.96 13.18
N ARG A 76 -30.65 -15.40 13.69
CA ARG A 76 -30.98 -16.84 13.74
C ARG A 76 -31.12 -17.45 12.35
N LYS A 77 -31.75 -16.74 11.42
CA LYS A 77 -31.87 -17.16 10.02
C LYS A 77 -30.49 -17.29 9.35
N LEU A 78 -29.65 -16.27 9.47
CA LEU A 78 -28.30 -16.29 8.88
C LEU A 78 -27.42 -17.39 9.50
N LYS A 79 -27.53 -17.65 10.80
CA LYS A 79 -26.83 -18.77 11.45
C LYS A 79 -27.28 -20.13 10.91
N GLN A 80 -28.56 -20.31 10.58
CA GLN A 80 -29.07 -21.53 9.96
C GLN A 80 -28.59 -21.66 8.50
N GLU A 81 -28.58 -20.58 7.73
CA GLU A 81 -28.06 -20.61 6.36
C GLU A 81 -26.56 -20.93 6.34
N LEU A 82 -25.79 -20.33 7.25
CA LEU A 82 -24.36 -20.61 7.41
C LEU A 82 -24.09 -22.06 7.77
N SER A 83 -24.88 -22.67 8.65
CA SER A 83 -24.70 -24.08 9.04
C SER A 83 -25.02 -25.03 7.89
N VAL A 84 -26.04 -24.73 7.07
CA VAL A 84 -26.35 -25.50 5.85
C VAL A 84 -25.21 -25.41 4.83
N GLU A 85 -24.64 -24.23 4.61
CA GLU A 85 -23.51 -24.06 3.69
C GLU A 85 -22.22 -24.73 4.19
N GLN A 86 -21.95 -24.67 5.50
CA GLN A 86 -20.85 -25.42 6.10
C GLN A 86 -21.00 -26.92 5.90
N LEU A 87 -22.22 -27.46 6.04
CA LEU A 87 -22.50 -28.87 5.79
C LEU A 87 -22.25 -29.25 4.33
N ARG A 88 -22.73 -28.43 3.38
CA ARG A 88 -22.48 -28.62 1.93
C ARG A 88 -21.00 -28.56 1.57
N ARG A 89 -20.24 -27.67 2.21
CA ARG A 89 -18.78 -27.60 2.04
C ARG A 89 -18.11 -28.86 2.56
N TYR A 90 -18.46 -29.29 3.77
CA TYR A 90 -17.93 -30.51 4.37
C TYR A 90 -18.21 -31.75 3.50
N GLU A 91 -19.41 -31.86 2.93
CA GLU A 91 -19.76 -32.93 2.00
C GLU A 91 -18.92 -32.91 0.72
N ARG A 92 -18.68 -31.74 0.12
CA ARG A 92 -17.80 -31.61 -1.06
C ARG A 92 -16.35 -31.96 -0.75
N GLU A 93 -15.82 -31.49 0.39
CA GLU A 93 -14.47 -31.83 0.84
C GLU A 93 -14.34 -33.34 1.08
N ARG A 94 -15.35 -33.97 1.70
CA ARG A 94 -15.40 -35.41 1.89
C ARG A 94 -15.42 -36.17 0.56
N GLN A 95 -16.26 -35.77 -0.40
CA GLN A 95 -16.32 -36.38 -1.73
C GLN A 95 -14.99 -36.24 -2.48
N TRP A 96 -14.34 -35.08 -2.38
CA TRP A 96 -13.02 -34.86 -2.98
C TRP A 96 -11.93 -35.72 -2.35
N LEU A 97 -11.94 -35.89 -1.02
CA LEU A 97 -11.02 -36.79 -0.31
C LEU A 97 -11.28 -38.25 -0.66
N GLU A 98 -12.54 -38.68 -0.78
CA GLU A 98 -12.91 -40.02 -1.22
C GLU A 98 -12.44 -40.29 -2.65
N TYR A 99 -12.62 -39.32 -3.56
CA TYR A 99 -12.11 -39.39 -4.94
C TYR A 99 -10.58 -39.50 -4.98
N ASN A 100 -9.85 -38.70 -4.21
CA ASN A 100 -8.39 -38.79 -4.15
C ASN A 100 -7.89 -40.09 -3.51
N ARG A 101 -8.58 -40.60 -2.48
CA ARG A 101 -8.27 -41.92 -1.92
C ARG A 101 -8.53 -43.02 -2.94
N TRP A 102 -9.56 -42.89 -3.76
CA TRP A 102 -9.82 -43.81 -4.86
C TRP A 102 -8.71 -43.74 -5.91
N LEU A 103 -8.29 -42.54 -6.33
CA LEU A 103 -7.16 -42.35 -7.24
C LEU A 103 -5.86 -42.96 -6.69
N ALA A 104 -5.58 -42.77 -5.40
CA ALA A 104 -4.39 -43.32 -4.75
C ALA A 104 -4.43 -44.85 -4.58
N ARG A 105 -5.63 -45.46 -4.62
CA ARG A 105 -5.83 -46.91 -4.55
C ARG A 105 -5.85 -47.59 -5.91
N LEU A 106 -5.89 -46.84 -7.02
CA LEU A 106 -5.69 -47.43 -8.33
C LEU A 106 -4.33 -48.14 -8.31
N PRO A 107 -4.26 -49.43 -8.69
CA PRO A 107 -3.03 -50.20 -8.66
C PRO A 107 -2.11 -49.70 -9.75
N LEU A 108 -1.41 -48.61 -9.46
CA LEU A 108 -0.22 -48.17 -10.17
C LEU A 108 0.88 -49.16 -9.76
N GLY A 109 0.87 -50.37 -10.32
CA GLY A 109 1.97 -51.32 -10.16
C GLY A 109 3.29 -50.74 -10.68
N GLU A 110 4.38 -51.52 -10.69
CA GLU A 110 5.68 -51.06 -11.22
C GLU A 110 5.63 -50.59 -12.70
N ALA A 111 4.56 -50.92 -13.43
CA ALA A 111 4.24 -50.38 -14.77
C ALA A 111 3.79 -48.89 -14.76
N GLY A 112 3.44 -48.32 -13.60
CA GLY A 112 2.95 -46.95 -13.44
C GLY A 112 4.02 -45.86 -13.62
N ARG A 113 5.31 -46.23 -13.64
CA ARG A 113 6.40 -45.31 -14.03
C ARG A 113 6.46 -45.08 -15.54
N ASN A 114 5.78 -45.92 -16.34
CA ASN A 114 5.65 -45.83 -17.79
C ASN A 114 4.18 -45.76 -18.23
N LEU A 115 3.29 -45.14 -17.44
CA LEU A 115 1.99 -44.69 -17.95
C LEU A 115 2.20 -43.43 -18.81
N VAL A 116 2.94 -43.59 -19.89
CA VAL A 116 2.58 -42.96 -21.15
C VAL A 116 1.19 -43.50 -21.45
N PHE A 117 0.16 -42.66 -21.45
CA PHE A 117 -1.14 -43.04 -22.01
C PHE A 117 -0.86 -43.74 -23.34
N PRO A 118 -1.27 -45.01 -23.55
CA PRO A 118 -0.98 -45.72 -24.78
C PRO A 118 -1.88 -45.16 -25.88
N LEU A 119 -1.54 -43.97 -26.34
CA LEU A 119 -1.59 -43.63 -27.75
C LEU A 119 -0.27 -44.11 -28.33
N ASP A 120 -0.01 -45.41 -28.28
CA ASP A 120 0.94 -46.00 -29.21
C ASP A 120 0.14 -46.26 -30.50
N PRO A 121 0.25 -45.38 -31.52
CA PRO A 121 -0.53 -45.48 -32.75
C PRO A 121 -0.24 -46.78 -33.53
N SER A 122 0.76 -47.57 -33.12
CA SER A 122 1.11 -48.85 -33.72
C SER A 122 0.21 -50.03 -33.29
N LEU A 123 -0.58 -49.88 -32.22
CA LEU A 123 -1.51 -50.93 -31.74
C LEU A 123 -2.93 -50.82 -32.29
N ILE A 124 -3.23 -49.75 -33.05
CA ILE A 124 -4.49 -49.61 -33.78
C ILE A 124 -4.29 -50.27 -35.14
N PRO A 125 -5.06 -51.32 -35.50
CA PRO A 125 -4.98 -51.93 -36.81
C PRO A 125 -5.15 -50.86 -37.89
N PRO A 126 -4.27 -50.80 -38.93
CA PRO A 126 -4.29 -49.74 -39.92
C PRO A 126 -5.62 -49.65 -40.69
N GLU A 127 -6.44 -50.69 -40.63
CA GLU A 127 -7.74 -50.79 -41.29
C GLU A 127 -8.89 -50.11 -40.52
N SER A 128 -8.69 -49.73 -39.25
CA SER A 128 -9.75 -49.15 -38.40
C SER A 128 -9.58 -47.65 -38.12
N GLN A 129 -8.50 -47.04 -38.59
CA GLN A 129 -8.34 -45.59 -38.50
C GLN A 129 -9.14 -44.95 -39.64
N PRO A 130 -10.20 -44.16 -39.36
CA PRO A 130 -10.76 -43.31 -40.40
C PRO A 130 -9.61 -42.44 -40.92
N SER A 131 -9.37 -42.50 -42.23
CA SER A 131 -8.38 -41.67 -42.92
C SER A 131 -8.77 -40.21 -42.79
N PHE A 132 -8.49 -39.62 -41.63
CA PHE A 132 -8.33 -38.20 -41.49
C PHE A 132 -6.95 -37.91 -42.05
N GLU A 133 -6.91 -37.53 -43.33
CA GLU A 133 -5.80 -36.70 -43.78
C GLU A 133 -5.66 -35.59 -42.73
N PRO A 134 -4.53 -35.50 -42.02
CA PRO A 134 -4.33 -34.42 -41.10
C PRO A 134 -4.33 -33.17 -41.98
N GLN A 135 -5.47 -32.48 -42.02
CA GLN A 135 -5.51 -31.10 -42.49
C GLN A 135 -4.51 -30.39 -41.60
N SER A 136 -3.29 -30.25 -42.12
CA SER A 136 -2.17 -29.63 -41.44
C SER A 136 -2.59 -28.19 -41.22
N LYS A 137 -3.27 -27.96 -40.09
CA LYS A 137 -3.66 -26.63 -39.66
C LYS A 137 -2.34 -25.86 -39.65
N PRO A 138 -2.19 -24.82 -40.49
CA PRO A 138 -0.92 -24.13 -40.63
C PRO A 138 -0.45 -23.75 -39.23
N ALA A 139 0.81 -24.06 -38.93
CA ALA A 139 1.37 -23.81 -37.62
C ALA A 139 1.03 -22.36 -37.21
N PRO A 140 0.49 -22.14 -36.00
CA PRO A 140 0.11 -20.80 -35.58
C PRO A 140 1.33 -19.89 -35.70
N ALA A 141 1.12 -18.72 -36.30
CA ALA A 141 2.19 -17.73 -36.44
C ALA A 141 2.83 -17.47 -35.07
N PRO A 142 4.16 -17.28 -35.00
CA PRO A 142 4.81 -16.96 -33.75
C PRO A 142 4.16 -15.72 -33.13
N PRO A 143 3.96 -15.69 -31.80
CA PRO A 143 3.36 -14.55 -31.14
C PRO A 143 4.17 -13.29 -31.42
N ALA A 144 3.49 -12.16 -31.56
CA ALA A 144 4.15 -10.88 -31.72
C ALA A 144 5.10 -10.62 -30.52
N PRO A 145 6.26 -9.97 -30.73
CA PRO A 145 7.26 -9.77 -29.67
C PRO A 145 6.70 -8.99 -28.47
N GLU A 146 5.74 -8.09 -28.70
CA GLU A 146 5.05 -7.34 -27.63
C GLU A 146 4.26 -8.26 -26.69
N VAL A 147 3.68 -9.34 -27.20
CA VAL A 147 2.89 -10.31 -26.42
C VAL A 147 3.81 -11.20 -25.59
N VAL A 148 4.93 -11.63 -26.18
CA VAL A 148 5.98 -12.38 -25.45
C VAL A 148 6.51 -11.53 -24.31
N ARG A 149 6.82 -10.25 -24.57
CA ARG A 149 7.29 -9.32 -23.53
C ARG A 149 6.24 -9.06 -22.46
N ALA A 150 4.96 -8.95 -22.83
CA ALA A 150 3.88 -8.82 -21.86
C ALA A 150 3.79 -10.06 -20.95
N ALA A 151 3.91 -11.27 -21.50
CA ALA A 151 3.93 -12.50 -20.71
C ALA A 151 5.13 -12.57 -19.74
N GLU A 152 6.31 -12.12 -20.16
CA GLU A 152 7.47 -11.98 -19.28
C GLU A 152 7.21 -11.03 -18.11
N PHE A 153 6.60 -9.87 -18.37
CA PHE A 153 6.21 -8.94 -17.31
C PHE A 153 5.19 -9.54 -16.35
N VAL A 154 4.16 -10.24 -16.85
CA VAL A 154 3.19 -10.93 -15.99
C VAL A 154 3.88 -11.91 -15.06
N SER A 155 4.82 -12.71 -15.58
CA SER A 155 5.60 -13.65 -14.78
C SER A 155 6.43 -12.95 -13.70
N ARG A 156 7.16 -11.88 -14.06
CA ARG A 156 7.96 -11.09 -13.11
C ARG A 156 7.13 -10.40 -12.06
N LEU A 157 6.00 -9.80 -12.44
CA LEU A 157 5.08 -9.14 -11.51
C LEU A 157 4.52 -10.13 -10.49
N ASN A 158 4.12 -11.33 -10.93
CA ASN A 158 3.67 -12.36 -10.00
C ASN A 158 4.79 -12.83 -9.08
N ALA A 159 6.03 -12.97 -9.59
CA ALA A 159 7.17 -13.31 -8.75
C ALA A 159 7.45 -12.22 -7.70
N LEU A 160 7.39 -10.94 -8.07
CA LEU A 160 7.56 -9.81 -7.14
C LEU A 160 6.47 -9.80 -6.06
N LEU A 161 5.19 -9.88 -6.47
CA LEU A 161 4.04 -9.98 -5.55
C LEU A 161 4.24 -11.10 -4.54
N TRP A 162 4.62 -12.29 -5.01
CA TRP A 162 4.86 -13.44 -4.15
C TRP A 162 6.05 -13.25 -3.21
N SER A 163 7.15 -12.68 -3.70
CA SER A 163 8.36 -12.45 -2.91
C SER A 163 8.14 -11.44 -1.77
N ASP A 164 7.25 -10.47 -1.98
CA ASP A 164 6.85 -9.48 -0.98
C ASP A 164 5.66 -9.94 -0.12
N GLY A 165 5.22 -11.20 -0.28
CA GLY A 165 4.16 -11.80 0.54
C GLY A 165 2.74 -11.38 0.16
N ILE A 166 2.54 -10.73 -0.98
CA ILE A 166 1.23 -10.28 -1.49
C ILE A 166 0.60 -11.46 -2.23
N ARG A 167 -0.27 -12.20 -1.53
CA ARG A 167 -0.93 -13.41 -2.03
C ARG A 167 -2.37 -13.20 -2.46
N ASP A 168 -2.96 -12.08 -2.06
CA ASP A 168 -4.33 -11.68 -2.35
C ASP A 168 -4.51 -11.11 -3.76
N LEU A 169 -3.41 -10.95 -4.53
CA LEU A 169 -3.41 -10.39 -5.86
C LEU A 169 -2.50 -11.20 -6.81
N SER A 170 -2.97 -11.47 -8.03
CA SER A 170 -2.18 -12.11 -9.08
C SER A 170 -2.56 -11.56 -10.45
N VAL A 171 -1.57 -11.36 -11.33
CA VAL A 171 -1.78 -10.95 -12.71
C VAL A 171 -1.97 -12.20 -13.56
N LEU A 172 -3.14 -12.37 -14.18
CA LEU A 172 -3.45 -13.55 -15.00
C LEU A 172 -3.07 -13.34 -16.46
N GLU A 173 -3.36 -12.15 -16.99
CA GLU A 173 -3.18 -11.84 -18.39
C GLU A 173 -2.53 -10.46 -18.55
N GLY A 174 -1.69 -10.34 -19.57
CA GLY A 174 -1.11 -9.09 -20.04
C GLY A 174 -1.04 -9.16 -21.56
N GLY A 175 -1.81 -8.30 -22.24
CA GLY A 175 -1.99 -8.38 -23.69
C GLY A 175 -0.75 -7.97 -24.47
N ARG A 176 -0.39 -6.68 -24.39
CA ARG A 176 0.78 -6.12 -25.07
C ARG A 176 1.44 -5.05 -24.21
N VAL A 177 2.69 -4.76 -24.53
CA VAL A 177 3.44 -3.65 -23.95
C VAL A 177 3.36 -2.49 -24.92
N GLY A 178 2.78 -1.38 -24.50
CA GLY A 178 2.68 -0.18 -25.33
C GLY A 178 3.72 0.87 -24.90
N PRO A 179 4.48 1.45 -25.84
CA PRO A 179 5.19 2.69 -25.55
C PRO A 179 4.17 3.82 -25.44
N ASP A 180 4.38 4.72 -24.49
CA ASP A 180 3.77 6.04 -24.52
C ASP A 180 4.92 7.05 -24.56
N LEU A 181 4.99 7.87 -25.61
CA LEU A 181 6.06 8.87 -25.75
C LEU A 181 6.02 9.91 -24.62
N LEU A 182 4.89 10.01 -23.92
CA LEU A 182 4.65 11.00 -22.87
C LEU A 182 4.45 10.37 -21.48
N ARG A 183 4.37 9.04 -21.37
CA ARG A 183 4.09 8.34 -20.11
C ARG A 183 5.01 7.11 -19.96
N PRO A 184 5.21 6.58 -18.74
CA PRO A 184 5.78 5.25 -18.58
C PRO A 184 5.13 4.22 -19.50
N ALA A 185 5.90 3.19 -19.88
CA ALA A 185 5.32 2.09 -20.64
C ALA A 185 4.22 1.43 -19.80
N TRP A 186 3.23 0.90 -20.50
CA TRP A 186 2.10 0.22 -19.88
C TRP A 186 1.97 -1.19 -20.44
N ILE A 187 1.39 -2.07 -19.66
CA ILE A 187 0.98 -3.41 -20.09
C ILE A 187 -0.55 -3.47 -20.14
N GLY A 188 -1.13 -4.03 -21.20
CA GLY A 188 -2.56 -3.94 -21.42
C GLY A 188 -3.08 -4.65 -22.67
N PRO A 189 -4.33 -5.15 -22.70
CA PRO A 189 -5.24 -5.27 -21.56
C PRO A 189 -4.68 -6.19 -20.47
N VAL A 190 -5.06 -5.97 -19.22
CA VAL A 190 -4.67 -6.80 -18.08
C VAL A 190 -5.87 -7.36 -17.35
N VAL A 191 -5.70 -8.56 -16.82
CA VAL A 191 -6.65 -9.20 -15.91
C VAL A 191 -5.92 -9.54 -14.62
N LEU A 192 -6.37 -8.99 -13.49
CA LEU A 192 -5.87 -9.34 -12.17
C LEU A 192 -6.94 -10.12 -11.43
N ARG A 193 -6.51 -11.16 -10.72
CA ARG A 193 -7.34 -11.94 -9.81
C ARG A 193 -7.08 -11.49 -8.38
N ARG A 194 -8.15 -11.23 -7.64
CA ARG A 194 -8.14 -10.96 -6.20
C ARG A 194 -8.61 -12.21 -5.44
N VAL A 195 -7.87 -12.60 -4.41
CA VAL A 195 -8.31 -13.64 -3.48
C VAL A 195 -8.42 -13.07 -2.07
N ASP A 196 -9.32 -13.63 -1.26
CA ASP A 196 -9.45 -13.23 0.14
C ASP A 196 -8.38 -13.89 1.03
N GLY A 197 -8.42 -13.61 2.33
CA GLY A 197 -7.49 -14.20 3.30
C GLY A 197 -7.59 -15.72 3.45
N GLU A 198 -8.65 -16.34 2.92
CA GLU A 198 -8.82 -17.80 2.89
C GLU A 198 -8.41 -18.41 1.54
N GLY A 199 -7.94 -17.59 0.59
CA GLY A 199 -7.57 -18.01 -0.76
C GLY A 199 -8.77 -18.23 -1.70
N ARG A 200 -9.98 -17.82 -1.32
CA ARG A 200 -11.15 -17.88 -2.20
C ARG A 200 -11.13 -16.70 -3.17
N LEU A 201 -11.74 -16.87 -4.34
CA LEU A 201 -11.87 -15.79 -5.32
C LEU A 201 -12.75 -14.67 -4.75
N ALA A 202 -12.15 -13.51 -4.47
CA ALA A 202 -12.84 -12.31 -4.02
C ALA A 202 -13.35 -11.48 -5.21
N GLY A 203 -12.68 -11.55 -6.36
CA GLY A 203 -13.09 -10.86 -7.58
C GLY A 203 -11.98 -10.80 -8.62
N SER A 204 -12.28 -10.11 -9.71
CA SER A 204 -11.32 -9.87 -10.79
C SER A 204 -11.33 -8.39 -11.17
N LEU A 205 -10.16 -7.88 -11.58
CA LEU A 205 -9.99 -6.53 -12.08
C LEU A 205 -9.59 -6.61 -13.55
N PHE A 206 -10.30 -5.88 -14.39
CA PHE A 206 -10.04 -5.78 -15.82
C PHE A 206 -9.63 -4.34 -16.12
N ALA A 207 -8.54 -4.14 -16.85
CA ALA A 207 -8.10 -2.81 -17.24
C ALA A 207 -7.50 -2.82 -18.63
N ASP A 208 -7.71 -1.75 -19.40
CA ASP A 208 -7.10 -1.61 -20.72
C ASP A 208 -5.59 -1.37 -20.60
N ARG A 209 -5.15 -0.71 -19.52
CA ARG A 209 -3.75 -0.41 -19.26
C ARG A 209 -3.42 -0.53 -17.78
N MET A 210 -2.23 -1.04 -17.49
CA MET A 210 -1.63 -1.03 -16.18
C MET A 210 -0.21 -0.46 -16.26
N ARG A 211 0.11 0.38 -15.29
CA ARG A 211 1.46 0.89 -15.04
C ARG A 211 1.77 0.85 -13.55
N LEU A 212 3.04 1.05 -13.23
CA LEU A 212 3.50 1.09 -11.84
C LEU A 212 3.92 2.50 -11.48
N GLU A 213 3.67 2.85 -10.23
CA GLU A 213 4.26 4.02 -9.57
C GLU A 213 4.91 3.53 -8.29
N CYS A 214 6.10 4.01 -7.97
CA CYS A 214 6.69 3.74 -6.66
C CYS A 214 6.82 5.02 -5.83
N SER A 215 6.87 4.81 -4.52
CA SER A 215 7.49 5.77 -3.61
C SER A 215 8.57 5.07 -2.80
N ARG A 216 9.82 5.45 -3.04
CA ARG A 216 11.01 4.97 -2.31
C ARG A 216 10.99 5.45 -0.87
N ALA A 217 10.69 6.74 -0.67
CA ALA A 217 10.53 7.33 0.65
C ALA A 217 9.48 6.59 1.49
N ALA A 218 8.36 6.26 0.85
CA ALA A 218 7.27 5.56 1.49
C ALA A 218 7.49 4.03 1.54
N ARG A 219 8.41 3.44 0.78
CA ARG A 219 8.49 1.98 0.61
C ARG A 219 7.15 1.38 0.16
N THR A 220 6.64 1.91 -0.95
CA THR A 220 5.36 1.48 -1.54
C THR A 220 5.46 1.38 -3.05
N VAL A 221 4.72 0.45 -3.63
CA VAL A 221 4.44 0.40 -5.07
C VAL A 221 2.93 0.49 -5.26
N THR A 222 2.48 1.24 -6.25
CA THR A 222 1.06 1.38 -6.59
C THR A 222 0.84 0.84 -7.99
N LEU A 223 -0.08 -0.11 -8.13
CA LEU A 223 -0.58 -0.53 -9.43
C LEU A 223 -1.66 0.45 -9.85
N VAL A 224 -1.47 1.10 -11.00
CA VAL A 224 -2.46 2.02 -11.57
C VAL A 224 -3.12 1.34 -12.75
N LEU A 225 -4.41 1.04 -12.59
CA LEU A 225 -5.26 0.39 -13.59
C LEU A 225 -6.14 1.45 -14.25
N GLU A 226 -5.95 1.67 -15.54
CA GLU A 226 -6.65 2.70 -16.31
C GLU A 226 -7.72 2.07 -17.21
N SER A 227 -8.87 2.74 -17.34
CA SER A 227 -9.99 2.34 -18.22
C SER A 227 -10.40 0.88 -18.03
N GLY A 228 -11.18 0.60 -16.99
CA GLY A 228 -11.48 -0.76 -16.60
C GLY A 228 -12.66 -0.91 -15.64
N TYR A 229 -12.82 -2.09 -15.08
CA TYR A 229 -13.85 -2.40 -14.10
C TYR A 229 -13.42 -3.48 -13.11
N GLU A 230 -14.01 -3.43 -11.93
CA GLU A 230 -13.94 -4.46 -10.91
C GLU A 230 -15.17 -5.38 -11.04
N GLN A 231 -14.95 -6.69 -11.05
CA GLN A 231 -15.99 -7.69 -11.07
C GLN A 231 -15.99 -8.48 -9.75
N VAL A 232 -17.08 -8.37 -9.00
CA VAL A 232 -17.30 -9.04 -7.71
C VAL A 232 -18.67 -9.69 -7.74
N GLU A 233 -18.74 -11.01 -7.50
CA GLU A 233 -20.00 -11.76 -7.45
C GLU A 233 -20.92 -11.56 -8.68
N GLY A 234 -20.31 -11.40 -9.86
CA GLY A 234 -21.03 -11.15 -11.12
C GLY A 234 -21.45 -9.70 -11.35
N SER A 235 -21.39 -8.84 -10.34
CA SER A 235 -21.55 -7.40 -10.48
C SER A 235 -20.31 -6.75 -11.07
N ARG A 236 -20.49 -5.77 -11.95
CA ARG A 236 -19.40 -4.99 -12.56
C ARG A 236 -19.48 -3.53 -12.12
N THR A 237 -18.38 -3.01 -11.60
CA THR A 237 -18.24 -1.62 -11.18
C THR A 237 -17.11 -0.99 -11.96
N ALA A 238 -17.42 -0.01 -12.81
CA ALA A 238 -16.41 0.71 -13.58
C ALA A 238 -15.43 1.44 -12.64
N PHE A 239 -14.17 1.56 -13.07
CA PHE A 239 -13.21 2.41 -12.38
C PHE A 239 -13.59 3.89 -12.52
N GLU A 240 -13.11 4.70 -11.59
CA GLU A 240 -13.18 6.15 -11.72
C GLU A 240 -12.37 6.64 -12.93
N PRO A 241 -12.61 7.86 -13.45
CA PRO A 241 -11.85 8.43 -14.57
C PRO A 241 -10.33 8.50 -14.32
N THR A 242 -9.93 8.61 -13.06
CA THR A 242 -8.52 8.63 -12.61
C THR A 242 -7.88 7.24 -12.57
N GLY A 243 -8.67 6.17 -12.81
CA GLY A 243 -8.25 4.78 -12.71
C GLY A 243 -8.37 4.20 -11.30
N ARG A 244 -8.22 2.88 -11.19
CA ARG A 244 -8.14 2.17 -9.90
C ARG A 244 -6.69 2.08 -9.47
N ARG A 245 -6.40 2.57 -8.26
CA ARG A 245 -5.06 2.55 -7.67
C ARG A 245 -5.02 1.52 -6.54
N ILE A 246 -4.10 0.56 -6.63
CA ILE A 246 -3.90 -0.48 -5.61
C ILE A 246 -2.54 -0.25 -4.96
N LEU A 247 -2.55 0.22 -3.72
CA LEU A 247 -1.35 0.44 -2.95
C LEU A 247 -0.83 -0.89 -2.38
N LEU A 248 0.44 -1.19 -2.66
CA LEU A 248 1.20 -2.26 -2.04
C LEU A 248 2.09 -1.66 -0.95
N PRO A 249 1.70 -1.79 0.34
CA PRO A 249 2.49 -1.26 1.44
C PRO A 249 3.67 -2.18 1.75
N LEU A 250 4.74 -1.61 2.33
CA LEU A 250 5.87 -2.35 2.90
C LEU A 250 6.70 -3.16 1.89
N VAL A 251 6.54 -2.91 0.60
CA VAL A 251 7.37 -3.49 -0.46
C VAL A 251 8.70 -2.75 -0.57
N ASP A 252 9.69 -3.39 -1.18
CA ASP A 252 10.98 -2.78 -1.52
C ASP A 252 10.93 -2.20 -2.95
N PRO A 253 10.79 -0.88 -3.13
CA PRO A 253 10.61 -0.29 -4.46
C PRO A 253 11.79 -0.51 -5.39
N ASP A 254 13.01 -0.65 -4.84
CA ASP A 254 14.21 -0.82 -5.66
C ASP A 254 14.20 -2.19 -6.36
N ARG A 255 13.72 -3.25 -5.69
CA ARG A 255 13.52 -4.57 -6.33
C ARG A 255 12.50 -4.52 -7.47
N TRP A 256 11.43 -3.74 -7.31
CA TRP A 256 10.41 -3.61 -8.34
C TRP A 256 10.94 -2.83 -9.55
N LEU A 257 11.67 -1.74 -9.30
CA LEU A 257 12.34 -0.95 -10.34
C LEU A 257 13.36 -1.79 -11.11
N GLU A 258 14.10 -2.68 -10.44
CA GLU A 258 15.02 -3.62 -11.10
C GLU A 258 14.30 -4.70 -11.90
N GLY A 259 13.19 -5.23 -11.39
CA GLY A 259 12.46 -6.32 -12.02
C GLY A 259 11.66 -5.91 -13.27
N CYS A 260 11.02 -4.73 -13.22
CA CYS A 260 10.11 -4.23 -14.26
C CYS A 260 10.33 -2.73 -14.53
N PRO A 261 11.55 -2.27 -14.86
CA PRO A 261 11.86 -0.84 -14.96
C PRO A 261 10.94 -0.10 -15.94
N GLU A 262 10.57 -0.73 -17.05
CA GLU A 262 9.81 -0.12 -18.13
C GLU A 262 8.39 0.30 -17.73
N LEU A 263 7.83 -0.33 -16.69
CA LEU A 263 6.50 0.00 -16.18
C LEU A 263 6.50 1.23 -15.25
N PHE A 264 7.68 1.74 -14.89
CA PHE A 264 7.88 2.94 -14.08
C PHE A 264 8.23 4.15 -14.95
N ALA A 265 7.91 5.35 -14.46
CA ALA A 265 8.27 6.58 -15.14
C ALA A 265 9.79 6.78 -15.14
N ALA A 266 10.33 7.42 -16.19
CA ALA A 266 11.77 7.58 -16.36
C ALA A 266 12.44 8.36 -15.20
N ASP A 267 11.70 9.28 -14.57
CA ASP A 267 12.16 10.03 -13.39
C ASP A 267 12.25 9.15 -12.14
N GLN A 268 11.40 8.12 -12.02
CA GLN A 268 11.46 7.13 -10.94
C GLN A 268 12.64 6.15 -11.07
N GLN A 269 13.16 5.97 -12.30
CA GLN A 269 14.31 5.10 -12.58
C GLN A 269 15.67 5.74 -12.21
N LEU A 270 15.72 7.06 -11.96
CA LEU A 270 16.98 7.77 -11.74
C LEU A 270 17.73 7.22 -10.50
N SER A 271 18.94 6.73 -10.75
CA SER A 271 19.81 6.04 -9.77
C SER A 271 20.59 7.01 -8.88
N ALA A 272 20.85 8.24 -9.34
CA ALA A 272 21.53 9.27 -8.57
C ALA A 272 20.53 10.28 -7.99
N ARG A 273 20.17 10.08 -6.71
CA ARG A 273 19.24 10.90 -5.92
C ARG A 273 19.92 12.08 -5.21
N ASP A 274 21.24 12.04 -5.13
CA ASP A 274 22.09 13.04 -4.51
C ASP A 274 23.19 13.42 -5.50
N ASP A 275 23.38 14.71 -5.75
CA ASP A 275 24.49 15.22 -6.57
C ASP A 275 25.76 15.51 -5.74
N GLY A 276 25.66 15.42 -4.40
CA GLY A 276 26.77 15.67 -3.48
C GLY A 276 27.18 17.14 -3.40
N LEU A 277 26.44 18.05 -4.04
CA LEU A 277 26.72 19.49 -4.03
C LEU A 277 26.16 20.19 -2.79
N TRP A 278 25.33 19.50 -2.02
CA TRP A 278 24.65 20.03 -0.85
C TRP A 278 24.99 19.23 0.41
N ASP A 279 25.31 19.94 1.49
CA ASP A 279 25.34 19.31 2.82
C ASP A 279 23.90 19.07 3.30
N ARG A 280 23.46 17.81 3.20
CA ARG A 280 22.12 17.37 3.62
C ARG A 280 21.80 17.73 5.08
N ALA A 281 22.77 17.64 5.99
CA ALA A 281 22.54 17.93 7.40
C ALA A 281 22.31 19.43 7.61
N ARG A 282 23.13 20.28 6.97
CA ARG A 282 22.95 21.74 6.96
C ARG A 282 21.59 22.13 6.39
N VAL A 283 21.22 21.58 5.24
CA VAL A 283 19.94 21.88 4.57
C VAL A 283 18.75 21.47 5.44
N LYS A 284 18.78 20.26 6.01
CA LYS A 284 17.74 19.78 6.93
C LYS A 284 17.58 20.70 8.15
N GLN A 285 18.69 21.10 8.77
CA GLN A 285 18.66 22.00 9.94
C GLN A 285 18.07 23.37 9.56
N ALA A 286 18.55 23.98 8.48
CA ALA A 286 18.06 25.28 8.02
C ALA A 286 16.56 25.24 7.68
N LEU A 287 16.11 24.21 6.95
CA LEU A 287 14.69 24.03 6.64
C LEU A 287 13.86 23.85 7.90
N ASN A 288 14.29 23.04 8.86
CA ASN A 288 13.54 22.86 10.12
C ASN A 288 13.42 24.15 10.93
N GLN A 289 14.44 25.01 10.93
CA GLN A 289 14.38 26.34 11.56
C GLN A 289 13.35 27.24 10.85
N LEU A 290 13.37 27.27 9.52
CA LEU A 290 12.45 28.07 8.71
C LEU A 290 11.00 27.58 8.83
N LEU A 291 10.77 26.26 8.81
CA LEU A 291 9.43 25.69 8.94
C LEU A 291 8.83 25.90 10.34
N ALA A 292 9.67 25.92 11.38
CA ALA A 292 9.23 26.21 12.75
C ALA A 292 8.79 27.66 12.96
N ALA A 293 9.19 28.59 12.08
CA ALA A 293 8.75 29.99 12.15
C ALA A 293 7.25 30.17 11.86
N ASP A 294 6.62 29.23 11.15
CA ASP A 294 5.19 29.25 10.77
C ASP A 294 4.29 28.49 11.77
N ALA A 295 4.66 28.45 13.06
CA ALA A 295 4.07 27.54 14.06
C ALA A 295 2.70 27.93 14.64
N ALA A 296 2.04 28.99 14.17
CA ALA A 296 0.83 29.55 14.81
C ALA A 296 -0.33 28.55 14.98
N GLY A 297 -0.40 27.50 14.14
CA GLY A 297 -1.42 26.44 14.22
C GLY A 297 -0.84 25.02 14.24
N GLY A 298 0.46 24.89 14.50
CA GLY A 298 1.26 23.72 14.16
C GLY A 298 2.25 24.02 13.03
N TYR A 299 3.22 23.15 12.85
CA TYR A 299 4.31 23.36 11.90
C TYR A 299 4.75 22.03 11.26
N TRP A 300 5.46 22.14 10.15
CA TRP A 300 6.06 20.98 9.49
C TRP A 300 7.51 20.81 9.93
N GLN A 301 7.98 19.58 10.03
CA GLN A 301 9.37 19.27 10.32
C GLN A 301 9.88 18.20 9.35
N ILE A 302 11.02 18.44 8.74
CA ILE A 302 11.75 17.44 7.96
C ILE A 302 12.42 16.46 8.93
N LYS A 303 11.90 15.24 8.93
CA LYS A 303 12.45 14.10 9.66
C LYS A 303 13.67 13.54 8.96
N ASP A 304 13.62 13.43 7.63
CA ASP A 304 14.71 12.84 6.84
C ASP A 304 14.74 13.34 5.38
N ILE A 305 15.93 13.30 4.77
CA ILE A 305 16.19 13.64 3.36
C ILE A 305 17.15 12.59 2.81
N GLY A 306 16.71 11.77 1.85
CA GLY A 306 17.58 10.76 1.25
C GLY A 306 18.65 11.33 0.33
N GLY A 307 18.35 12.42 -0.40
CA GLY A 307 19.31 13.07 -1.31
C GLY A 307 18.88 14.46 -1.72
N ILE A 308 19.80 15.24 -2.29
CA ILE A 308 19.48 16.56 -2.87
C ILE A 308 20.09 16.61 -4.26
N ARG A 309 19.29 17.01 -5.25
CA ARG A 309 19.75 17.17 -6.64
C ARG A 309 19.25 18.48 -7.22
N GLY A 310 20.19 19.38 -7.52
CA GLY A 310 19.88 20.74 -7.96
C GLY A 310 18.98 21.46 -6.95
N ALA A 311 17.75 21.76 -7.36
CA ALA A 311 16.75 22.44 -6.55
C ALA A 311 15.74 21.50 -5.84
N ALA A 312 15.84 20.19 -6.05
CA ALA A 312 14.90 19.21 -5.55
C ALA A 312 15.50 18.40 -4.39
N LEU A 313 14.68 18.15 -3.37
CA LEU A 313 14.99 17.22 -2.29
C LEU A 313 14.34 15.89 -2.60
N HIS A 314 15.08 14.80 -2.41
CA HIS A 314 14.64 13.44 -2.72
C HIS A 314 14.48 12.59 -1.47
N ASP A 315 13.54 11.65 -1.53
CA ASP A 315 13.15 10.75 -0.45
C ASP A 315 12.91 11.45 0.89
N VAL A 316 12.01 12.44 0.89
CA VAL A 316 11.77 13.31 2.03
C VAL A 316 10.69 12.74 2.95
N GLN A 317 10.95 12.78 4.26
CA GLN A 317 9.98 12.50 5.30
C GLN A 317 9.63 13.77 6.08
N LEU A 318 8.34 14.12 6.15
CA LEU A 318 7.84 15.31 6.84
C LEU A 318 6.83 14.95 7.94
N LEU A 319 7.01 15.53 9.11
CA LEU A 319 6.09 15.45 10.23
C LEU A 319 5.22 16.70 10.24
N ALA A 320 3.90 16.53 10.29
CA ALA A 320 2.98 17.60 10.70
C ALA A 320 2.85 17.54 12.22
N LEU A 321 3.31 18.58 12.90
CA LEU A 321 3.23 18.74 14.35
C LEU A 321 2.16 19.77 14.70
N ASP A 322 1.41 19.52 15.77
CA ASP A 322 0.51 20.54 16.33
C ASP A 322 1.29 21.61 17.10
N ALA A 323 0.60 22.63 17.61
CA ALA A 323 1.22 23.70 18.41
C ALA A 323 1.89 23.20 19.71
N SER A 324 1.55 21.99 20.18
CA SER A 324 2.19 21.33 21.33
C SER A 324 3.35 20.41 20.95
N GLY A 325 3.71 20.34 19.66
CA GLY A 325 4.75 19.46 19.15
C GLY A 325 4.33 18.00 19.00
N ARG A 326 3.03 17.67 19.13
CA ARG A 326 2.53 16.31 18.93
C ARG A 326 2.35 16.01 17.45
N MET A 327 2.77 14.82 17.04
CA MET A 327 2.64 14.38 15.66
C MET A 327 1.17 14.12 15.30
N GLN A 328 0.68 14.88 14.32
CA GLN A 328 -0.65 14.66 13.72
C GLN A 328 -0.57 13.73 12.51
N ARG A 329 0.45 13.92 11.66
CA ARG A 329 0.57 13.23 10.35
C ARG A 329 2.04 13.05 9.98
N LEU A 330 2.33 12.02 9.20
CA LEU A 330 3.64 11.80 8.61
C LEU A 330 3.47 11.68 7.09
N ALA A 331 4.11 12.57 6.34
CA ALA A 331 4.14 12.55 4.88
C ALA A 331 5.49 12.02 4.39
N PHE A 332 5.43 11.26 3.30
CA PHE A 332 6.58 10.74 2.57
C PHE A 332 6.46 11.22 1.14
N CYS A 333 7.54 11.69 0.52
CA CYS A 333 7.54 11.99 -0.91
C CYS A 333 8.89 11.70 -1.54
N ASP A 334 8.87 11.27 -2.79
CA ASP A 334 10.09 10.98 -3.53
C ASP A 334 10.76 12.27 -4.04
N THR A 335 9.97 13.31 -4.26
CA THR A 335 10.47 14.64 -4.63
C THR A 335 9.75 15.73 -3.86
N LEU A 336 10.51 16.65 -3.28
CA LEU A 336 10.04 17.91 -2.70
C LEU A 336 10.76 19.07 -3.38
N THR A 337 9.98 20.05 -3.83
CA THR A 337 10.51 21.33 -4.35
C THR A 337 9.91 22.48 -3.57
N LEU A 338 10.71 23.51 -3.34
CA LEU A 338 10.26 24.73 -2.68
C LEU A 338 10.22 25.89 -3.68
N ARG A 339 9.19 26.73 -3.59
CA ARG A 339 9.05 27.93 -4.43
C ARG A 339 8.47 29.09 -3.63
N ALA A 340 8.90 30.30 -3.96
CA ALA A 340 8.21 31.49 -3.51
C ALA A 340 6.83 31.56 -4.17
N SER A 341 5.83 31.96 -3.40
CA SER A 341 4.45 32.19 -3.85
C SER A 341 3.98 33.57 -3.39
N LEU A 342 2.86 34.04 -3.94
CA LEU A 342 2.24 35.31 -3.51
C LEU A 342 1.81 35.26 -2.03
N SER A 343 1.51 34.07 -1.52
CA SER A 343 1.05 33.82 -0.17
C SER A 343 2.14 33.19 0.73
N GLY A 344 3.42 33.52 0.53
CA GLY A 344 4.54 32.96 1.32
C GLY A 344 5.36 31.92 0.55
N VAL A 345 5.65 30.77 1.18
CA VAL A 345 6.45 29.69 0.56
C VAL A 345 5.58 28.46 0.32
N GLU A 346 5.74 27.86 -0.85
CA GLU A 346 5.04 26.64 -1.25
C GLU A 346 6.00 25.45 -1.31
N LEU A 347 5.61 24.36 -0.66
CA LEU A 347 6.24 23.05 -0.78
C LEU A 347 5.38 22.20 -1.71
N SER A 348 5.96 21.81 -2.85
CA SER A 348 5.35 20.89 -3.81
C SER A 348 5.95 19.50 -3.62
N LEU A 349 5.14 18.55 -3.16
CA LEU A 349 5.50 17.16 -2.92
C LEU A 349 4.94 16.29 -4.04
N ARG A 350 5.74 15.35 -4.54
CA ARG A 350 5.36 14.40 -5.60
C ARG A 350 5.65 12.96 -5.21
N ASP A 351 4.82 12.07 -5.73
CA ASP A 351 4.98 10.62 -5.69
C ASP A 351 5.24 10.12 -4.27
N GLY A 352 4.20 10.26 -3.45
CA GLY A 352 4.31 10.08 -2.02
C GLY A 352 3.02 9.59 -1.36
N ALA A 353 3.06 9.50 -0.04
CA ALA A 353 1.95 9.03 0.77
C ALA A 353 1.87 9.79 2.09
N VAL A 354 0.67 9.91 2.64
CA VAL A 354 0.42 10.42 4.00
C VAL A 354 -0.01 9.27 4.89
N VAL A 355 0.58 9.21 6.08
CA VAL A 355 0.12 8.40 7.19
C VAL A 355 -0.64 9.28 8.17
N ARG A 356 -1.91 8.93 8.39
CA ARG A 356 -2.81 9.59 9.33
C ARG A 356 -3.62 8.53 10.06
N ASP A 357 -3.69 8.63 11.38
CA ASP A 357 -4.46 7.70 12.23
C ASP A 357 -4.10 6.22 11.97
N GLY A 358 -2.80 5.94 11.79
CA GLY A 358 -2.26 4.61 11.48
C GLY A 358 -2.54 4.10 10.06
N ARG A 359 -3.28 4.85 9.23
CA ARG A 359 -3.60 4.49 7.85
C ARG A 359 -2.70 5.24 6.88
N LYS A 360 -2.16 4.51 5.92
CA LYS A 360 -1.33 5.06 4.85
C LYS A 360 -2.13 5.18 3.57
N ALA A 361 -2.15 6.39 2.99
CA ALA A 361 -2.81 6.66 1.72
C ALA A 361 -1.83 7.37 0.77
N PRO A 362 -1.80 7.01 -0.53
CA PRO A 362 -1.01 7.74 -1.51
C PRO A 362 -1.57 9.17 -1.67
N PHE A 363 -0.75 10.09 -2.17
CA PHE A 363 -1.24 11.42 -2.55
C PHE A 363 -2.29 11.31 -3.66
N PRO A 364 -3.39 12.09 -3.59
CA PRO A 364 -4.30 12.25 -4.73
C PRO A 364 -3.50 12.69 -5.95
N GLU A 365 -3.69 12.01 -7.09
CA GLU A 365 -2.97 12.31 -8.34
C GLU A 365 -1.43 12.28 -8.23
N GLY A 366 -0.90 11.62 -7.19
CA GLY A 366 0.55 11.58 -6.92
C GLY A 366 1.13 12.92 -6.45
N ARG A 367 0.32 13.91 -6.05
CA ARG A 367 0.82 15.25 -5.69
C ARG A 367 0.18 15.77 -4.40
N MET A 368 0.98 16.45 -3.59
CA MET A 368 0.49 17.18 -2.42
C MET A 368 1.17 18.55 -2.37
N ARG A 369 0.39 19.58 -2.03
CA ARG A 369 0.87 20.95 -1.89
C ARG A 369 0.69 21.40 -0.44
N ILE A 370 1.74 21.99 0.12
CA ILE A 370 1.70 22.64 1.44
C ILE A 370 2.07 24.11 1.24
N VAL A 371 1.24 25.01 1.75
CA VAL A 371 1.47 26.46 1.70
C VAL A 371 1.80 26.94 3.11
N LEU A 372 2.87 27.70 3.24
CA LEU A 372 3.36 28.29 4.48
C LEU A 372 3.11 29.80 4.44
N PRO A 373 1.98 30.27 4.99
CA PRO A 373 1.56 31.66 4.81
C PRO A 373 2.47 32.68 5.51
N GLN A 374 3.06 32.34 6.66
CA GLN A 374 3.96 33.25 7.38
C GLN A 374 5.42 33.09 6.96
N ALA A 375 5.73 32.14 6.07
CA ALA A 375 7.10 31.94 5.60
C ALA A 375 7.52 33.06 4.65
N GLU A 376 8.52 33.84 5.07
CA GLU A 376 9.11 34.88 4.24
C GLU A 376 10.09 34.29 3.22
N ALA A 377 9.83 34.50 1.93
CA ALA A 377 10.73 34.05 0.86
C ALA A 377 12.15 34.63 0.98
N GLY A 378 12.30 35.83 1.58
CA GLY A 378 13.60 36.44 1.86
C GLY A 378 14.46 35.61 2.80
N ALA A 379 13.86 35.07 3.88
CA ALA A 379 14.55 34.21 4.84
C ALA A 379 15.00 32.88 4.19
N PHE A 380 14.17 32.30 3.31
CA PHE A 380 14.54 31.09 2.56
C PHE A 380 15.72 31.35 1.60
N ARG A 381 15.77 32.51 0.93
CA ARG A 381 16.92 32.89 0.11
C ARG A 381 18.18 33.10 0.95
N ALA A 382 18.06 33.81 2.07
CA ALA A 382 19.18 34.08 2.97
C ALA A 382 19.79 32.80 3.56
N ALA A 383 18.97 31.79 3.82
CA ALA A 383 19.41 30.47 4.30
C ALA A 383 20.14 29.63 3.23
N ARG A 384 20.16 30.08 1.98
CA ARG A 384 20.82 29.41 0.84
C ARG A 384 20.50 27.91 0.77
N ILE A 385 19.22 27.60 0.64
CA ILE A 385 18.68 26.23 0.52
C ILE A 385 18.26 25.90 -0.92
N PRO A 386 18.14 24.61 -1.29
CA PRO A 386 17.71 24.20 -2.62
C PRO A 386 16.38 24.84 -3.04
N GLY A 387 16.31 25.29 -4.29
CA GLY A 387 15.14 26.00 -4.84
C GLY A 387 15.17 27.52 -4.64
N PHE A 388 16.01 28.03 -3.74
CA PHE A 388 16.19 29.47 -3.51
C PHE A 388 17.62 29.96 -3.74
N ALA A 389 18.61 29.06 -3.81
CA ALA A 389 19.99 29.36 -4.12
C ALA A 389 20.63 28.25 -4.96
N GLU A 390 21.74 28.58 -5.64
CA GLU A 390 22.64 27.60 -6.22
C GLU A 390 23.49 26.94 -5.12
N PRO A 391 23.92 25.67 -5.32
CA PRO A 391 24.76 24.98 -4.35
C PRO A 391 26.02 25.79 -4.06
N ASP A 392 26.47 25.72 -2.82
CA ASP A 392 27.84 26.08 -2.49
C ASP A 392 28.74 25.06 -3.18
N LEU A 393 29.11 25.34 -4.44
CA LEU A 393 30.21 24.64 -5.08
C LEU A 393 31.38 24.79 -4.12
N LEU A 394 31.71 23.71 -3.40
CA LEU A 394 32.94 23.64 -2.62
C LEU A 394 34.03 24.20 -3.55
N PRO A 395 34.84 25.18 -3.09
CA PRO A 395 35.87 25.77 -3.93
C PRO A 395 36.59 24.60 -4.57
N ALA A 396 36.53 24.52 -5.91
CA ALA A 396 37.07 23.41 -6.67
C ALA A 396 38.40 23.05 -6.03
N LEU A 397 38.56 21.81 -5.56
CA LEU A 397 39.84 21.33 -5.04
C LEU A 397 40.86 21.74 -6.10
N VAL A 398 41.62 22.80 -5.81
CA VAL A 398 42.61 23.31 -6.73
C VAL A 398 43.53 22.11 -6.91
N PRO A 399 43.66 21.54 -8.12
CA PRO A 399 44.58 20.44 -8.31
C PRO A 399 45.93 20.96 -7.84
N ASP A 400 46.49 20.26 -6.85
CA ASP A 400 47.71 20.62 -6.15
C ASP A 400 48.81 20.82 -7.19
N ALA A 401 49.06 22.08 -7.59
CA ALA A 401 50.03 22.47 -8.60
C ALA A 401 51.44 22.47 -7.99
N GLY A 402 51.75 21.40 -7.27
CA GLY A 402 52.91 21.26 -6.40
C GLY A 402 53.49 19.86 -6.40
N ALA A 403 53.52 19.17 -7.54
CA ALA A 403 54.47 18.09 -7.74
C ALA A 403 55.78 18.70 -8.24
N PRO A 404 56.86 18.76 -7.43
CA PRO A 404 58.15 19.24 -7.89
C PRO A 404 58.70 18.28 -8.95
N THR A 405 58.97 18.81 -10.14
CA THR A 405 59.73 18.15 -11.19
C THR A 405 61.12 17.80 -10.65
N ALA A 406 61.38 16.50 -10.43
CA ALA A 406 62.71 16.00 -10.19
C ALA A 406 63.56 16.27 -11.44
N GLN A 407 64.65 17.01 -11.24
CA GLN A 407 65.72 17.20 -12.22
C GLN A 407 66.47 15.88 -12.42
N GLU A 408 66.67 15.49 -13.67
CA GLU A 408 67.83 14.70 -14.14
C GLU A 408 68.54 15.47 -15.24
#